data_AF-A0A7S2V0T8-F1
#
_entry.id   AF-A0A7S2V0T8-F1
#
_cell.length_a   1.000
_cell.length_b   1.000
_cell.length_c   1.000
_cell.angle_alpha   90.00
_cell.angle_beta   90.00
_cell.angle_gamma   90.00
#
_symmetry.space_group_name_H-M   'P 1'
#
loop_
_entity.id
_entity.type
_entity.pdbx_description
1 polymer ?
#
loop_
_entity_poly.entity_id
_entity_poly.type
_entity_poly.pdbx_seq_one_letter_code
_entity_poly.pdbx_strand_id
1 'polypeptide(L)'
;MPEAEAGGQGEVPADLALLFSEEAGLVVEVAAKDAEEVQAAYAAQSVPCARIGTTTSARRVVVRVGGRALVDQDVCRLRGTWEATSLQLERLQCNPDCVQQEEAYLQDAALDAPEFKLTYTPEPTPAEIMNAESKPKVAVLRQEGSNGDREMISAFHAAGFEAWDVTVQDLLNGEVTLDQFRGLVFVGGFSYADVLDSGKGWAGVIKFNKQIWDQFQAFKDREDTFSLGVCNGCQLMALLGWVPAASGSSSSVDQPRFVENHSGRFESRYSTVVVQDSPAIMLKDMAGAVLGVGG
;
A
#
# COMPACT_ATOMS: atom_id res chain seq x y z
N MET A 1 -50.91 -17.13 -22.22
CA MET A 1 -50.57 -15.86 -21.59
C MET A 1 -51.85 -15.24 -21.06
N PRO A 2 -52.01 -15.12 -19.74
CA PRO A 2 -52.78 -14.05 -19.15
C PRO A 2 -51.84 -12.88 -18.81
N GLU A 3 -52.33 -11.68 -19.09
CA GLU A 3 -51.69 -10.40 -18.86
C GLU A 3 -51.44 -10.22 -17.35
N ALA A 4 -50.21 -9.85 -17.00
CA ALA A 4 -49.90 -9.36 -15.66
C ALA A 4 -50.51 -7.97 -15.53
N GLU A 5 -51.53 -7.86 -14.68
CA GLU A 5 -52.11 -6.58 -14.25
C GLU A 5 -51.02 -5.71 -13.63
N ALA A 6 -50.63 -4.66 -14.36
CA ALA A 6 -49.98 -3.49 -13.80
C ALA A 6 -51.04 -2.72 -13.01
N GLY A 7 -51.05 -2.85 -11.68
CA GLY A 7 -52.06 -2.23 -10.84
C GLY A 7 -51.68 -2.20 -9.37
N GLY A 8 -50.84 -1.23 -9.00
CA GLY A 8 -50.53 -0.93 -7.60
C GLY A 8 -49.45 0.14 -7.46
N GLN A 9 -49.76 1.40 -7.78
CA GLN A 9 -49.00 2.53 -7.26
C GLN A 9 -49.31 2.66 -5.76
N GLY A 10 -48.70 1.79 -4.95
CA GLY A 10 -48.69 1.95 -3.50
C GLY A 10 -47.80 3.13 -3.15
N GLU A 11 -48.32 4.06 -2.35
CA GLU A 11 -47.53 5.15 -1.77
C GLU A 11 -46.33 4.54 -1.04
N VAL A 12 -45.11 4.96 -1.39
CA VAL A 12 -43.91 4.47 -0.72
C VAL A 12 -44.01 4.87 0.76
N PRO A 13 -43.93 3.92 1.70
CA PRO A 13 -43.92 4.24 3.13
C PRO A 13 -42.93 5.37 3.44
N ALA A 14 -43.37 6.36 4.22
CA ALA A 14 -42.59 7.57 4.48
C ALA A 14 -41.20 7.28 5.09
N ASP A 15 -41.07 6.20 5.85
CA ASP A 15 -39.79 5.73 6.40
C ASP A 15 -38.86 5.12 5.34
N LEU A 16 -39.41 4.43 4.33
CA LEU A 16 -38.63 3.98 3.17
C LEU A 16 -38.18 5.15 2.31
N ALA A 17 -39.07 6.12 2.06
CA ALA A 17 -38.72 7.33 1.32
C ALA A 17 -37.60 8.13 2.02
N LEU A 18 -37.64 8.23 3.36
CA LEU A 18 -36.62 8.89 4.15
C LEU A 18 -35.25 8.18 4.13
N LEU A 19 -35.24 6.85 4.20
CA LEU A 19 -33.99 6.08 4.34
C LEU A 19 -33.30 5.76 3.01
N PHE A 20 -34.07 5.69 1.91
CA PHE A 20 -33.58 5.29 0.59
C PHE A 20 -33.61 6.43 -0.44
N SER A 21 -33.82 7.68 -0.01
CA SER A 21 -33.65 8.84 -0.90
C SER A 21 -32.18 9.01 -1.29
N GLU A 22 -31.92 9.22 -2.58
CA GLU A 22 -30.59 9.53 -3.12
C GLU A 22 -30.40 11.05 -3.35
N GLU A 23 -31.05 11.88 -2.53
CA GLU A 23 -30.87 13.33 -2.60
C GLU A 23 -29.45 13.75 -2.18
N ALA A 24 -28.98 14.86 -2.73
CA ALA A 24 -27.66 15.38 -2.40
C ALA A 24 -27.57 15.76 -0.91
N GLY A 25 -26.60 15.19 -0.21
CA GLY A 25 -26.42 15.40 1.21
C GLY A 25 -25.06 14.93 1.71
N LEU A 26 -24.82 15.17 2.99
CA LEU A 26 -23.59 14.80 3.68
C LEU A 26 -23.92 14.39 5.11
N VAL A 27 -23.22 13.37 5.59
CA VAL A 27 -23.23 12.96 7.00
C VAL A 27 -21.86 13.32 7.57
N VAL A 28 -21.86 14.12 8.64
CA VAL A 28 -20.62 14.57 9.31
C VAL A 28 -20.68 14.13 10.76
N GLU A 29 -19.61 13.48 11.20
CA GLU A 29 -19.37 13.20 12.60
C GLU A 29 -18.58 14.35 13.24
N VAL A 30 -19.05 14.83 14.38
CA VAL A 30 -18.43 15.92 15.14
C VAL A 30 -18.34 15.53 16.61
N ALA A 31 -17.38 16.13 17.33
CA ALA A 31 -17.35 15.96 18.77
C ALA A 31 -18.64 16.53 19.39
N ALA A 32 -19.17 15.85 20.40
CA ALA A 32 -20.47 16.21 20.99
C ALA A 32 -20.55 17.67 21.47
N LYS A 33 -19.43 18.23 21.96
CA LYS A 33 -19.31 19.63 22.40
C LYS A 33 -19.41 20.66 21.27
N ASP A 34 -19.10 20.25 20.04
CA ASP A 34 -19.02 21.15 18.87
C ASP A 34 -20.31 21.09 18.02
N ALA A 35 -21.26 20.20 18.37
CA ALA A 35 -22.45 19.94 17.58
C ALA A 35 -23.37 21.16 17.41
N GLU A 36 -23.60 21.93 18.49
CA GLU A 36 -24.46 23.13 18.43
C GLU A 36 -23.85 24.24 17.57
N GLU A 37 -22.53 24.44 17.68
CA GLU A 37 -21.80 25.41 16.87
C GLU A 37 -21.86 25.05 15.38
N VAL A 38 -21.64 23.79 15.04
CA VAL A 38 -21.71 23.30 13.66
C VAL A 38 -23.11 23.49 13.10
N GLN A 39 -24.17 23.13 13.84
CA GLN A 39 -25.55 23.34 13.39
C GLN A 39 -25.85 24.83 13.18
N ALA A 40 -25.37 25.71 14.06
CA ALA A 40 -25.53 27.15 13.90
C ALA A 40 -24.81 27.68 12.66
N ALA A 41 -23.63 27.15 12.33
CA ALA A 41 -22.90 27.54 11.12
C ALA A 41 -23.65 27.18 9.83
N TYR A 42 -24.26 25.99 9.75
CA TYR A 42 -25.11 25.61 8.63
C TYR A 42 -26.39 26.48 8.56
N ALA A 43 -27.03 26.73 9.70
CA ALA A 43 -28.23 27.56 9.78
C ALA A 43 -27.96 29.01 9.32
N ALA A 44 -26.80 29.58 9.65
CA ALA A 44 -26.39 30.91 9.20
C ALA A 44 -26.28 31.02 7.67
N GLN A 45 -26.05 29.90 6.98
CA GLN A 45 -26.01 29.80 5.51
C GLN A 45 -27.33 29.29 4.91
N SER A 46 -28.39 29.16 5.71
CA SER A 46 -29.69 28.59 5.29
C SER A 46 -29.58 27.17 4.73
N VAL A 47 -28.59 26.39 5.19
CA VAL A 47 -28.41 24.99 4.81
C VAL A 47 -29.05 24.09 5.88
N PRO A 48 -29.94 23.16 5.51
CA PRO A 48 -30.53 22.23 6.46
C PRO A 48 -29.47 21.34 7.12
N CYS A 49 -29.46 21.28 8.44
CA CYS A 49 -28.57 20.42 9.22
C CYS A 49 -29.35 19.82 10.40
N ALA A 50 -29.46 18.50 10.43
CA ALA A 50 -30.17 17.78 11.47
C ALA A 50 -29.24 16.78 12.16
N ARG A 51 -29.38 16.65 13.48
CA ARG A 51 -28.72 15.59 14.23
C ARG A 51 -29.46 14.28 14.00
N ILE A 52 -28.78 13.32 13.38
CA ILE A 52 -29.37 12.02 13.03
C ILE A 52 -29.01 10.89 13.99
N GLY A 53 -28.01 11.07 14.86
CA GLY A 53 -27.61 10.02 15.81
C GLY A 53 -26.31 10.29 16.55
N THR A 54 -25.68 9.21 17.00
CA THR A 54 -24.39 9.14 17.68
C THR A 54 -23.67 7.86 17.27
N THR A 55 -22.36 7.91 17.15
CA THR A 55 -21.49 6.73 16.99
C THR A 55 -21.20 6.11 18.34
N THR A 56 -20.92 4.81 18.36
CA THR A 56 -20.54 4.07 19.58
C THR A 56 -19.49 3.03 19.23
N SER A 57 -18.77 2.52 20.23
CA SER A 57 -17.85 1.40 20.05
C SER A 57 -18.55 0.03 19.91
N ALA A 58 -19.87 -0.02 20.12
CA ALA A 58 -20.63 -1.24 19.90
C ALA A 58 -20.71 -1.53 18.39
N ARG A 59 -20.44 -2.78 17.99
CA ARG A 59 -20.52 -3.24 16.58
C ARG A 59 -21.98 -3.47 16.14
N ARG A 60 -22.86 -2.51 16.39
CA ARG A 60 -24.30 -2.62 16.16
C ARG A 60 -24.86 -1.33 15.57
N VAL A 61 -25.70 -1.48 14.56
CA VAL A 61 -26.40 -0.37 13.90
C VAL A 61 -27.88 -0.41 14.30
N VAL A 62 -28.34 0.68 14.90
CA VAL A 62 -29.75 0.85 15.27
C VAL A 62 -30.31 2.10 14.59
N VAL A 63 -31.30 1.91 13.72
CA VAL A 63 -32.00 3.01 13.04
C VAL A 63 -33.45 3.04 13.53
N ARG A 64 -33.88 4.20 14.03
CA ARG A 64 -35.24 4.40 14.53
C ARG A 64 -35.94 5.53 13.78
N VAL A 65 -37.18 5.28 13.36
CA VAL A 65 -38.06 6.30 12.76
C VAL A 65 -39.38 6.29 13.54
N GLY A 66 -39.80 7.46 14.03
CA GLY A 66 -41.01 7.56 14.86
C GLY A 66 -40.97 6.71 16.14
N GLY A 67 -39.78 6.50 16.72
CA GLY A 67 -39.57 5.66 17.90
C GLY A 67 -39.48 4.15 17.63
N ARG A 68 -39.92 3.68 16.44
CA ARG A 68 -39.83 2.29 16.02
C ARG A 68 -38.43 1.97 15.50
N ALA A 69 -37.82 0.89 15.99
CA ALA A 69 -36.58 0.37 15.41
C ALA A 69 -36.87 -0.32 14.07
N LEU A 70 -36.29 0.20 13.00
CA LEU A 70 -36.40 -0.35 11.64
C LEU A 70 -35.19 -1.21 11.30
N VAL A 71 -34.01 -0.79 11.73
CA VAL A 71 -32.77 -1.56 11.65
C VAL A 71 -32.26 -1.75 13.06
N ASP A 72 -31.93 -3.00 13.38
CA ASP A 72 -31.25 -3.36 14.62
C ASP A 72 -30.40 -4.61 14.32
N GLN A 73 -29.21 -4.39 13.77
CA GLN A 73 -28.35 -5.45 13.23
C GLN A 73 -26.90 -5.26 13.64
N ASP A 74 -26.16 -6.36 13.62
CA ASP A 74 -24.72 -6.36 13.78
C ASP A 74 -24.03 -5.76 12.54
N VAL A 75 -22.96 -5.00 12.76
CA VAL A 75 -22.18 -4.35 11.68
C VAL A 75 -21.57 -5.39 10.74
N CYS A 76 -21.04 -6.50 11.24
CA CYS A 76 -20.45 -7.55 10.40
C CYS A 76 -21.50 -8.18 9.48
N ARG A 77 -22.75 -8.34 9.93
CA ARG A 77 -23.83 -8.83 9.07
C ARG A 77 -24.19 -7.85 7.96
N LEU A 78 -24.30 -6.56 8.27
CA LEU A 78 -24.59 -5.53 7.27
C LEU A 78 -23.45 -5.41 6.26
N ARG A 79 -22.20 -5.39 6.73
CA ARG A 79 -20.99 -5.40 5.89
C ARG A 79 -20.93 -6.64 5.01
N GLY A 80 -21.17 -7.83 5.56
CA GLY A 80 -21.19 -9.07 4.77
C GLY A 80 -22.26 -9.05 3.67
N THR A 81 -23.41 -8.43 3.93
CA THR A 81 -24.45 -8.23 2.89
C THR A 81 -23.98 -7.26 1.82
N TRP A 82 -23.33 -6.16 2.21
CA TRP A 82 -22.78 -5.15 1.30
C TRP A 82 -21.67 -5.72 0.41
N GLU A 83 -20.77 -6.53 0.98
CA GLU A 83 -19.63 -7.14 0.27
C GLU A 83 -19.98 -8.38 -0.55
N ALA A 84 -21.18 -8.94 -0.39
CA ALA A 84 -21.56 -10.22 -0.97
C ALA A 84 -21.31 -10.27 -2.49
N THR A 85 -21.65 -9.20 -3.21
CA THR A 85 -21.42 -9.12 -4.67
C THR A 85 -19.94 -9.10 -5.01
N SER A 86 -19.14 -8.28 -4.32
CA SER A 86 -17.68 -8.19 -4.51
C SER A 86 -17.02 -9.55 -4.31
N LEU A 87 -17.39 -10.26 -3.23
CA LEU A 87 -16.85 -11.59 -2.92
C LEU A 87 -17.23 -12.64 -3.97
N GLN A 88 -18.42 -12.58 -4.57
CA GLN A 88 -18.76 -13.49 -5.68
C GLN A 88 -17.93 -13.19 -6.94
N LEU A 89 -17.71 -11.90 -7.26
CA LEU A 89 -16.88 -11.51 -8.40
C LEU A 89 -15.42 -11.93 -8.21
N GLU A 90 -14.89 -11.77 -7.00
CA GLU A 90 -13.51 -12.19 -6.67
C GLU A 90 -13.34 -13.70 -6.80
N ARG A 91 -14.28 -14.53 -6.32
CA ARG A 91 -14.22 -16.00 -6.47
C ARG A 91 -14.17 -16.46 -7.93
N LEU A 92 -14.63 -15.66 -8.88
CA LEU A 92 -14.56 -15.96 -10.32
C LEU A 92 -13.20 -15.61 -10.95
N GLN A 93 -12.37 -14.80 -10.28
CA GLN A 93 -11.17 -14.20 -10.86
C GLN A 93 -9.87 -14.50 -10.09
N CYS A 94 -9.97 -14.95 -8.85
CA CYS A 94 -8.82 -15.23 -8.00
C CYS A 94 -8.97 -16.59 -7.29
N ASN A 95 -7.93 -17.00 -6.57
CA ASN A 95 -7.94 -18.23 -5.80
C ASN A 95 -9.09 -18.21 -4.75
N PRO A 96 -10.07 -19.12 -4.84
CA PRO A 96 -11.23 -19.14 -3.94
C PRO A 96 -10.86 -19.26 -2.45
N ASP A 97 -9.74 -19.90 -2.13
CA ASP A 97 -9.28 -20.06 -0.74
C ASP A 97 -8.87 -18.69 -0.14
N CYS A 98 -8.26 -17.82 -0.94
CA CYS A 98 -7.90 -16.46 -0.51
C CYS A 98 -9.15 -15.61 -0.26
N VAL A 99 -10.16 -15.70 -1.14
CA VAL A 99 -11.44 -14.99 -0.95
C VAL A 99 -12.17 -15.51 0.29
N GLN A 100 -12.13 -16.81 0.54
CA GLN A 100 -12.74 -17.40 1.72
C GLN A 100 -12.06 -16.90 3.00
N GLN A 101 -10.74 -16.72 3.00
CA GLN A 101 -10.01 -16.12 4.12
C GLN A 101 -10.39 -14.66 4.34
N GLU A 102 -10.49 -13.86 3.28
CA GLU A 102 -10.92 -12.45 3.36
C GLU A 102 -12.38 -12.32 3.85
N GLU A 103 -13.28 -13.17 3.35
CA GLU A 103 -14.68 -13.21 3.80
C GLU A 103 -14.77 -13.60 5.29
N ALA A 104 -14.03 -14.62 5.72
CA ALA A 104 -14.00 -15.03 7.12
C ALA A 104 -13.47 -13.90 8.02
N TYR A 105 -12.43 -13.20 7.59
CA TYR A 105 -11.89 -12.02 8.27
C TYR A 105 -12.95 -10.91 8.41
N LEU A 106 -13.71 -10.61 7.35
CA LEU A 106 -14.76 -9.60 7.36
C LEU A 106 -15.95 -9.97 8.26
N GLN A 107 -16.16 -11.25 8.55
CA GLN A 107 -17.24 -11.73 9.43
C GLN A 107 -16.83 -11.81 10.90
N ASP A 108 -15.53 -11.74 11.21
CA ASP A 108 -15.06 -11.86 12.58
C ASP A 108 -15.30 -10.58 13.40
N ALA A 109 -16.30 -10.64 14.26
CA ALA A 109 -16.67 -9.56 15.17
C ALA A 109 -15.67 -9.36 16.33
N ALA A 110 -14.67 -10.24 16.50
CA ALA A 110 -13.61 -10.11 17.49
C ALA A 110 -12.32 -9.48 16.93
N LEU A 111 -12.18 -9.35 15.61
CA LEU A 111 -10.99 -8.73 15.01
C LEU A 111 -11.04 -7.22 15.14
N ASP A 112 -10.12 -6.67 15.91
CA ASP A 112 -9.85 -5.23 15.98
C ASP A 112 -8.84 -4.82 14.89
N ALA A 113 -8.80 -3.51 14.62
CA ALA A 113 -7.80 -2.96 13.71
C ALA A 113 -6.38 -3.28 14.22
N PRO A 114 -5.41 -3.53 13.32
CA PRO A 114 -4.04 -3.77 13.73
C PRO A 114 -3.50 -2.60 14.56
N GLU A 115 -2.88 -2.90 15.70
CA GLU A 115 -2.24 -1.89 16.52
C GLU A 115 -0.88 -1.51 15.92
N PHE A 116 -0.75 -0.28 15.45
CA PHE A 116 0.53 0.24 15.02
C PHE A 116 1.37 0.66 16.22
N LYS A 117 2.61 0.21 16.23
CA LYS A 117 3.54 0.37 17.35
C LYS A 117 4.92 0.72 16.83
N LEU A 118 5.46 1.84 17.29
CA LEU A 118 6.85 2.20 17.03
C LEU A 118 7.72 1.82 18.22
N THR A 119 8.91 1.28 17.94
CA THR A 119 9.97 1.04 18.94
C THR A 119 10.99 2.18 19.00
N TYR A 120 10.79 3.20 18.18
CA TYR A 120 11.61 4.39 18.03
C TYR A 120 10.73 5.63 17.85
N THR A 121 11.32 6.82 17.94
CA THR A 121 10.63 8.08 17.63
C THR A 121 11.07 8.55 16.24
N PRO A 122 10.16 8.71 15.27
CA PRO A 122 10.50 9.30 13.98
C PRO A 122 10.91 10.76 14.17
N GLU A 123 12.10 11.10 13.69
CA GLU A 123 12.65 12.45 13.75
C GLU A 123 13.03 12.91 12.34
N PRO A 124 12.89 14.21 12.02
CA PRO A 124 13.36 14.74 10.75
C PRO A 124 14.88 14.63 10.66
N THR A 125 15.41 14.55 9.44
CA THR A 125 16.86 14.57 9.22
C THR A 125 17.45 15.88 9.77
N PRO A 126 18.51 15.80 10.61
CA PRO A 126 19.14 16.97 11.21
C PRO A 126 19.59 18.01 10.18
N ALA A 127 19.50 19.28 10.54
CA ALA A 127 19.81 20.39 9.64
C ALA A 127 21.27 20.38 9.19
N GLU A 128 22.20 19.91 10.02
CA GLU A 128 23.62 19.75 9.68
C GLU A 128 23.84 18.71 8.57
N ILE A 129 23.04 17.64 8.52
CA ILE A 129 23.09 16.62 7.46
C ILE A 129 22.42 17.19 6.20
N MET A 130 21.25 17.81 6.36
CA MET A 130 20.50 18.38 5.24
C MET A 130 21.26 19.51 4.52
N ASN A 131 22.07 20.29 5.24
CA ASN A 131 22.82 21.43 4.70
C ASN A 131 24.32 21.12 4.49
N ALA A 132 24.75 19.86 4.62
CA ALA A 132 26.13 19.48 4.36
C ALA A 132 26.53 19.85 2.92
N GLU A 133 27.72 20.45 2.75
CA GLU A 133 28.24 20.82 1.42
C GLU A 133 28.52 19.59 0.54
N SER A 134 28.93 18.49 1.15
CA SER A 134 29.17 17.22 0.48
C SER A 134 28.21 16.15 1.00
N LYS A 135 27.31 15.71 0.12
CA LYS A 135 26.31 14.69 0.43
C LYS A 135 26.68 13.35 -0.23
N PRO A 136 26.40 12.20 0.41
CA PRO A 136 26.62 10.92 -0.22
C PRO A 136 25.70 10.78 -1.44
N LYS A 137 26.30 10.42 -2.59
CA LYS A 137 25.54 10.21 -3.83
C LYS A 137 24.85 8.85 -3.82
N VAL A 138 23.59 8.85 -4.24
CA VAL A 138 22.77 7.64 -4.41
C VAL A 138 22.24 7.59 -5.83
N ALA A 139 22.54 6.51 -6.54
CA ALA A 139 21.94 6.24 -7.84
C ALA A 139 20.56 5.61 -7.62
N VAL A 140 19.51 6.34 -7.98
CA VAL A 140 18.15 5.79 -8.07
C VAL A 140 17.99 5.24 -9.47
N LEU A 141 18.25 3.94 -9.61
CA LEU A 141 18.31 3.26 -10.90
C LEU A 141 16.91 2.85 -11.34
N ARG A 142 16.52 3.31 -12.54
CA ARG A 142 15.26 2.94 -13.19
C ARG A 142 15.47 2.37 -14.59
N GLN A 143 14.46 1.63 -15.05
CA GLN A 143 14.38 1.09 -16.39
C GLN A 143 13.06 1.49 -17.06
N GLU A 144 12.95 1.31 -18.37
CA GLU A 144 11.67 1.42 -19.09
C GLU A 144 10.58 0.57 -18.38
N GLY A 145 9.48 1.22 -17.99
CA GLY A 145 8.36 0.61 -17.25
C GLY A 145 8.44 0.74 -15.72
N SER A 146 9.57 1.19 -15.17
CA SER A 146 9.63 1.63 -13.76
C SER A 146 8.73 2.84 -13.53
N ASN A 147 8.12 2.95 -12.35
CA ASN A 147 7.22 4.06 -12.03
C ASN A 147 7.34 4.57 -10.58
N GLY A 148 8.24 3.98 -9.77
CA GLY A 148 8.45 4.37 -8.38
C GLY A 148 9.73 5.17 -8.10
N ASP A 149 10.28 5.80 -9.13
CA ASP A 149 11.54 6.54 -9.08
C ASP A 149 11.41 7.91 -8.39
N ARG A 150 10.31 8.63 -8.61
CA ARG A 150 10.16 10.01 -8.13
C ARG A 150 10.03 10.10 -6.62
N GLU A 151 9.19 9.26 -6.03
CA GLU A 151 9.04 9.17 -4.58
C GLU A 151 10.29 8.61 -3.93
N MET A 152 11.02 7.71 -4.60
CA MET A 152 12.29 7.19 -4.12
C MET A 152 13.36 8.28 -4.06
N ILE A 153 13.51 9.08 -5.12
CA ILE A 153 14.39 10.27 -5.15
C ILE A 153 14.00 11.23 -4.02
N SER A 154 12.69 11.50 -3.85
CA SER A 154 12.20 12.37 -2.79
C SER A 154 12.53 11.85 -1.39
N ALA A 155 12.41 10.54 -1.14
CA ALA A 155 12.72 9.92 0.14
C ALA A 155 14.22 10.02 0.47
N PHE A 156 15.09 9.73 -0.50
CA PHE A 156 16.54 9.87 -0.31
C PHE A 156 16.96 11.33 -0.14
N HIS A 157 16.35 12.26 -0.87
CA HIS A 157 16.58 13.69 -0.67
C HIS A 157 16.15 14.14 0.74
N ALA A 158 14.98 13.70 1.21
CA ALA A 158 14.51 13.99 2.57
C ALA A 158 15.42 13.41 3.66
N ALA A 159 16.11 12.30 3.37
CA ALA A 159 17.12 11.69 4.23
C ALA A 159 18.52 12.35 4.14
N GLY A 160 18.69 13.39 3.33
CA GLY A 160 19.93 14.17 3.22
C GLY A 160 20.93 13.67 2.16
N PHE A 161 20.53 12.77 1.27
CA PHE A 161 21.39 12.28 0.19
C PHE A 161 21.36 13.19 -1.05
N GLU A 162 22.40 13.09 -1.86
CA GLU A 162 22.39 13.59 -3.25
C GLU A 162 21.84 12.48 -4.14
N ALA A 163 20.52 12.46 -4.35
CA ALA A 163 19.85 11.45 -5.16
C ALA A 163 19.94 11.78 -6.66
N TRP A 164 20.42 10.83 -7.46
CA TRP A 164 20.55 10.95 -8.91
C TRP A 164 19.52 10.05 -9.59
N ASP A 165 18.76 10.61 -10.52
CA ASP A 165 17.99 9.81 -11.48
C ASP A 165 18.97 9.19 -12.47
N VAL A 166 19.08 7.85 -12.46
CA VAL A 166 19.98 7.12 -13.35
C VAL A 166 19.16 6.09 -14.11
N THR A 167 19.21 6.16 -15.43
CA THR A 167 18.65 5.12 -16.28
C THR A 167 19.68 4.03 -16.56
N VAL A 168 19.22 2.82 -16.85
CA VAL A 168 20.11 1.77 -17.37
C VAL A 168 20.82 2.21 -18.65
N GLN A 169 20.17 3.06 -19.47
CA GLN A 169 20.77 3.60 -20.68
C GLN A 169 21.95 4.53 -20.41
N ASP A 170 21.89 5.34 -19.34
CA ASP A 170 22.99 6.24 -18.96
C ASP A 170 24.24 5.43 -18.61
N LEU A 171 24.06 4.29 -17.93
CA LEU A 171 25.14 3.35 -17.63
C LEU A 171 25.68 2.68 -18.91
N LEU A 172 24.80 2.29 -19.84
CA LEU A 172 25.17 1.68 -21.12
C LEU A 172 25.95 2.64 -22.02
N ASN A 173 25.58 3.93 -22.01
CA ASN A 173 26.27 4.99 -22.75
C ASN A 173 27.58 5.42 -22.08
N GLY A 174 27.82 5.02 -20.83
CA GLY A 174 28.96 5.46 -20.04
C GLY A 174 28.87 6.93 -19.62
N GLU A 175 27.67 7.51 -19.62
CA GLU A 175 27.42 8.87 -19.12
C GLU A 175 27.59 8.95 -17.60
N VAL A 176 27.34 7.82 -16.94
CA VAL A 176 27.44 7.63 -15.50
C VAL A 176 28.06 6.25 -15.21
N THR A 177 28.90 6.16 -14.18
CA THR A 177 29.49 4.90 -13.69
C THR A 177 29.18 4.67 -12.22
N LEU A 178 29.09 3.41 -11.78
CA LEU A 178 28.64 3.10 -10.41
C LEU A 178 29.67 3.42 -9.30
N ASP A 179 30.94 3.61 -9.64
CA ASP A 179 32.03 3.88 -8.69
C ASP A 179 31.89 5.24 -7.98
N GLN A 180 31.17 6.20 -8.55
CA GLN A 180 30.94 7.51 -7.92
C GLN A 180 29.85 7.50 -6.82
N PHE A 181 29.10 6.40 -6.66
CA PHE A 181 27.98 6.33 -5.73
C PHE A 181 28.30 5.57 -4.45
N ARG A 182 27.61 5.94 -3.37
CA ARG A 182 27.58 5.24 -2.08
C ARG A 182 26.36 4.32 -1.96
N GLY A 183 25.24 4.73 -2.57
CA GLY A 183 24.02 3.93 -2.60
C GLY A 183 23.59 3.58 -4.02
N LEU A 184 23.08 2.37 -4.22
CA LEU A 184 22.40 1.95 -5.43
C LEU A 184 20.99 1.45 -5.09
N VAL A 185 19.98 2.13 -5.62
CA VAL A 185 18.58 1.88 -5.28
C VAL A 185 17.83 1.44 -6.52
N PHE A 186 17.20 0.28 -6.46
CA PHE A 186 16.37 -0.28 -7.51
C PHE A 186 14.90 0.03 -7.21
N VAL A 187 14.28 0.81 -8.10
CA VAL A 187 12.92 1.32 -7.90
C VAL A 187 11.85 0.28 -8.22
N GLY A 188 10.63 0.55 -7.75
CA GLY A 188 9.45 -0.24 -8.09
C GLY A 188 8.90 0.06 -9.50
N GLY A 189 7.88 -0.71 -9.88
CA GLY A 189 7.13 -0.57 -11.12
C GLY A 189 6.99 -1.88 -11.87
N PHE A 190 6.86 -1.78 -13.19
CA PHE A 190 6.63 -2.92 -14.08
C PHE A 190 7.64 -2.85 -15.22
N SER A 191 8.93 -3.02 -14.92
CA SER A 191 9.97 -2.93 -15.96
C SER A 191 9.66 -3.93 -17.09
N TYR A 192 9.66 -3.47 -18.34
CA TYR A 192 9.21 -4.24 -19.51
C TYR A 192 7.80 -4.84 -19.39
N ALA A 193 6.89 -4.18 -18.66
CA ALA A 193 5.54 -4.67 -18.35
C ALA A 193 5.51 -6.09 -17.74
N ASP A 194 6.60 -6.48 -17.07
CA ASP A 194 6.81 -7.82 -16.51
C ASP A 194 6.68 -8.97 -17.52
N VAL A 195 6.87 -8.68 -18.81
CA VAL A 195 6.95 -9.68 -19.87
C VAL A 195 8.22 -10.51 -19.65
N LEU A 196 8.06 -11.84 -19.64
CA LEU A 196 9.06 -12.87 -19.25
C LEU A 196 9.27 -13.03 -17.72
N ASP A 197 8.30 -12.58 -16.92
CA ASP A 197 8.29 -12.44 -15.47
C ASP A 197 9.01 -11.19 -14.95
N SER A 198 8.48 -10.66 -13.85
CA SER A 198 8.87 -9.39 -13.27
C SER A 198 10.37 -9.29 -12.99
N GLY A 199 10.98 -8.22 -13.51
CA GLY A 199 12.41 -7.91 -13.34
C GLY A 199 13.39 -8.73 -14.18
N LYS A 200 12.96 -9.76 -14.93
CA LYS A 200 13.90 -10.59 -15.73
C LYS A 200 14.50 -9.87 -16.92
N GLY A 201 13.71 -9.07 -17.64
CA GLY A 201 14.22 -8.26 -18.74
C GLY A 201 15.31 -7.31 -18.25
N TRP A 202 15.05 -6.62 -17.14
CA TRP A 202 16.02 -5.72 -16.50
C TRP A 202 17.28 -6.47 -16.04
N ALA A 203 17.13 -7.62 -15.38
CA ALA A 203 18.26 -8.47 -15.00
C ALA A 203 19.08 -8.95 -16.20
N GLY A 204 18.43 -9.25 -17.33
CA GLY A 204 19.09 -9.68 -18.56
C GLY A 204 19.98 -8.60 -19.16
N VAL A 205 19.50 -7.35 -19.22
CA VAL A 205 20.29 -6.21 -19.71
C VAL A 205 21.56 -6.02 -18.88
N ILE A 206 21.46 -6.15 -17.55
CA ILE A 206 22.58 -6.00 -16.63
C ILE A 206 23.55 -7.18 -16.74
N LYS A 207 23.06 -8.42 -16.69
CA LYS A 207 23.90 -9.64 -16.62
C LYS A 207 24.60 -9.97 -17.94
N PHE A 208 23.94 -9.73 -19.07
CA PHE A 208 24.46 -10.12 -20.37
C PHE A 208 25.31 -9.02 -21.04
N ASN A 209 25.34 -7.82 -20.47
CA ASN A 209 26.34 -6.81 -20.82
C ASN A 209 27.52 -6.89 -19.85
N LYS A 210 28.66 -7.40 -20.32
CA LYS A 210 29.85 -7.60 -19.48
C LYS A 210 30.30 -6.33 -18.76
N GLN A 211 30.30 -5.18 -19.46
CA GLN A 211 30.77 -3.91 -18.88
C GLN A 211 29.86 -3.45 -17.72
N ILE A 212 28.54 -3.59 -17.89
CA ILE A 212 27.59 -3.24 -16.82
C ILE A 212 27.68 -4.24 -15.68
N TRP A 213 27.74 -5.54 -16.00
CA TRP A 213 27.90 -6.58 -14.98
C TRP A 213 29.14 -6.37 -14.12
N ASP A 214 30.29 -6.07 -14.74
CA ASP A 214 31.54 -5.80 -14.03
C ASP A 214 31.39 -4.58 -13.09
N GLN A 215 30.71 -3.50 -13.52
CA GLN A 215 30.43 -2.33 -12.65
C GLN A 215 29.55 -2.69 -11.45
N PHE A 216 28.53 -3.53 -11.66
CA PHE A 216 27.63 -3.99 -10.59
C PHE A 216 28.38 -4.87 -9.57
N GLN A 217 29.24 -5.79 -10.03
CA GLN A 217 30.07 -6.60 -9.13
C GLN A 217 31.06 -5.71 -8.35
N ALA A 218 31.74 -4.80 -9.04
CA ALA A 218 32.66 -3.87 -8.40
C ALA A 218 31.96 -2.97 -7.37
N PHE A 219 30.71 -2.54 -7.63
CA PHE A 219 29.92 -1.81 -6.63
C PHE A 219 29.61 -2.70 -5.42
N LYS A 220 29.11 -3.91 -5.64
CA LYS A 220 28.73 -4.86 -4.59
C LYS A 220 29.90 -5.25 -3.68
N ASP A 221 31.10 -5.38 -4.25
CA ASP A 221 32.30 -5.83 -3.53
C ASP A 221 32.93 -4.72 -2.67
N ARG A 222 32.48 -3.47 -2.80
CA ARG A 222 32.96 -2.35 -1.98
C ARG A 222 32.33 -2.37 -0.59
N GLU A 223 33.18 -2.33 0.44
CA GLU A 223 32.78 -2.27 1.86
C GLU A 223 32.12 -0.94 2.28
N ASP A 224 32.15 0.06 1.40
CA ASP A 224 31.69 1.43 1.64
C ASP A 224 30.42 1.79 0.87
N THR A 225 29.63 0.78 0.50
CA THR A 225 28.39 0.91 -0.28
C THR A 225 27.20 0.27 0.40
N PHE A 226 26.00 0.70 -0.01
CA PHE A 226 24.74 0.05 0.32
C PHE A 226 23.84 -0.11 -0.90
N SER A 227 22.89 -1.04 -0.83
CA SER A 227 21.85 -1.18 -1.85
C SER A 227 20.46 -1.37 -1.24
N LEU A 228 19.43 -0.97 -1.98
CA LEU A 228 18.02 -1.14 -1.62
C LEU A 228 17.23 -1.50 -2.87
N GLY A 229 16.32 -2.47 -2.77
CA GLY A 229 15.41 -2.83 -3.83
C GLY A 229 13.99 -2.85 -3.31
N VAL A 230 13.08 -2.13 -3.96
CA VAL A 230 11.66 -2.03 -3.57
C VAL A 230 10.79 -2.58 -4.68
N CYS A 231 9.83 -3.46 -4.34
CA CYS A 231 8.93 -4.12 -5.28
C CYS A 231 9.71 -4.75 -6.46
N ASN A 232 9.61 -4.20 -7.67
CA ASN A 232 10.36 -4.65 -8.84
C ASN A 232 11.87 -4.63 -8.68
N GLY A 233 12.40 -3.65 -7.94
CA GLY A 233 13.81 -3.60 -7.58
C GLY A 233 14.24 -4.74 -6.67
N CYS A 234 13.37 -5.20 -5.76
CA CYS A 234 13.65 -6.35 -4.90
C CYS A 234 13.72 -7.65 -5.72
N GLN A 235 12.79 -7.83 -6.67
CA GLN A 235 12.78 -8.95 -7.61
C GLN A 235 14.05 -8.96 -8.47
N LEU A 236 14.45 -7.79 -8.99
CA LEU A 236 15.72 -7.64 -9.69
C LEU A 236 16.90 -8.06 -8.81
N MET A 237 17.02 -7.52 -7.60
CA MET A 237 18.11 -7.89 -6.69
C MET A 237 18.18 -9.40 -6.43
N ALA A 238 17.03 -10.05 -6.26
CA ALA A 238 16.96 -11.51 -6.11
C ALA A 238 17.50 -12.23 -7.35
N LEU A 239 17.09 -11.78 -8.55
CA LEU A 239 17.61 -12.31 -9.81
C LEU A 239 19.12 -12.07 -9.96
N LEU A 240 19.65 -10.92 -9.51
CA LEU A 240 21.08 -10.63 -9.51
C LEU A 240 21.88 -11.45 -8.48
N GLY A 241 21.21 -12.16 -7.55
CA GLY A 241 21.84 -12.88 -6.44
C GLY A 241 22.33 -11.94 -5.33
N TRP A 242 21.66 -10.80 -5.15
CA TRP A 242 22.03 -9.77 -4.19
C TRP A 242 21.25 -9.85 -2.88
N VAL A 243 20.17 -10.63 -2.85
CA VAL A 243 19.42 -10.89 -1.63
C VAL A 243 20.12 -12.04 -0.87
N PRO A 244 20.44 -11.89 0.42
CA PRO A 244 21.01 -13.00 1.19
C PRO A 244 20.07 -14.21 1.20
N ALA A 245 20.61 -15.41 0.99
CA ALA A 245 19.84 -16.64 1.18
C ALA A 245 19.53 -16.83 2.67
N ALA A 246 18.35 -17.35 3.00
CA ALA A 246 17.96 -17.62 4.38
C ALA A 246 18.90 -18.63 5.08
N SER A 247 19.56 -19.52 4.31
CA SER A 247 20.55 -20.48 4.80
C SER A 247 21.96 -19.89 4.99
N GLY A 248 22.20 -18.63 4.60
CA GLY A 248 23.54 -18.03 4.54
C GLY A 248 24.42 -18.57 3.40
N SER A 249 23.86 -19.43 2.55
CA SER A 249 24.53 -20.03 1.39
C SER A 249 24.62 -19.05 0.22
N SER A 250 25.74 -19.06 -0.50
CA SER A 250 25.90 -18.33 -1.77
C SER A 250 25.43 -19.14 -2.98
N SER A 251 24.77 -20.28 -2.78
CA SER A 251 24.23 -21.08 -3.88
C SER A 251 23.04 -20.38 -4.53
N SER A 252 22.96 -20.44 -5.87
CA SER A 252 21.83 -19.89 -6.62
C SER A 252 20.51 -20.62 -6.39
N VAL A 253 20.56 -21.81 -5.78
CA VAL A 253 19.39 -22.63 -5.47
C VAL A 253 18.69 -22.14 -4.19
N ASP A 254 19.45 -21.54 -3.27
CA ASP A 254 18.94 -21.05 -1.98
C ASP A 254 18.45 -19.59 -2.03
N GLN A 255 18.58 -18.94 -3.18
CA GLN A 255 18.15 -17.57 -3.39
C GLN A 255 16.63 -17.47 -3.45
N PRO A 256 16.02 -16.49 -2.76
CA PRO A 256 14.58 -16.30 -2.82
C PRO A 256 14.14 -15.96 -4.23
N ARG A 257 12.94 -16.41 -4.60
CA ARG A 257 12.25 -16.00 -5.82
C ARG A 257 10.92 -15.42 -5.47
N PHE A 258 10.65 -14.26 -6.04
CA PHE A 258 9.35 -13.61 -5.97
C PHE A 258 8.60 -14.00 -7.25
N VAL A 259 7.52 -14.75 -7.08
CA VAL A 259 6.72 -15.33 -8.17
C VAL A 259 5.29 -14.81 -8.05
N GLU A 260 4.39 -15.32 -8.90
CA GLU A 260 2.98 -14.98 -8.85
C GLU A 260 2.39 -15.22 -7.45
N ASN A 261 1.54 -14.28 -7.02
CA ASN A 261 0.85 -14.35 -5.73
C ASN A 261 -0.04 -15.59 -5.68
N HIS A 262 -0.22 -16.15 -4.48
CA HIS A 262 -1.11 -17.30 -4.29
C HIS A 262 -2.58 -16.99 -4.66
N SER A 263 -2.98 -15.71 -4.62
CA SER A 263 -4.31 -15.26 -5.07
C SER A 263 -4.48 -15.35 -6.60
N GLY A 264 -3.40 -15.45 -7.37
CA GLY A 264 -3.44 -15.34 -8.84
C GLY A 264 -3.77 -13.93 -9.33
N ARG A 265 -3.60 -12.92 -8.47
CA ARG A 265 -3.95 -11.52 -8.73
C ARG A 265 -2.85 -10.57 -8.30
N PHE A 266 -2.87 -9.40 -8.92
CA PHE A 266 -2.19 -8.23 -8.37
C PHE A 266 -2.93 -7.77 -7.11
N GLU A 267 -2.19 -7.53 -6.05
CA GLU A 267 -2.72 -7.08 -4.76
C GLU A 267 -2.19 -5.67 -4.49
N SER A 268 -3.10 -4.68 -4.41
CA SER A 268 -2.76 -3.37 -3.87
C SER A 268 -3.37 -3.23 -2.48
N ARG A 269 -2.53 -3.27 -1.45
CA ARG A 269 -2.98 -3.42 -0.06
C ARG A 269 -2.16 -2.53 0.86
N TYR A 270 -2.81 -2.00 1.89
CA TYR A 270 -2.13 -1.42 3.04
C TYR A 270 -1.95 -2.50 4.11
N SER A 271 -0.81 -3.17 4.06
CA SER A 271 -0.54 -4.37 4.85
C SER A 271 0.17 -4.03 6.16
N THR A 272 -0.20 -4.71 7.25
CA THR A 272 0.50 -4.57 8.52
C THR A 272 1.69 -5.52 8.56
N VAL A 273 2.88 -4.99 8.84
CA VAL A 273 4.14 -5.74 8.91
C VAL A 273 4.82 -5.52 10.26
N VAL A 274 5.62 -6.51 10.67
CA VAL A 274 6.48 -6.41 11.86
C VAL A 274 7.93 -6.43 11.41
N VAL A 275 8.69 -5.40 11.81
CA VAL A 275 10.12 -5.34 11.54
C VAL A 275 10.84 -6.37 12.42
N GLN A 276 11.49 -7.34 11.79
CA GLN A 276 12.28 -8.36 12.49
C GLN A 276 13.69 -7.83 12.78
N ASP A 277 14.34 -8.40 13.79
CA ASP A 277 15.75 -8.16 14.03
C ASP A 277 16.60 -8.71 12.87
N SER A 278 17.51 -7.90 12.35
CA SER A 278 18.29 -8.25 11.15
C SER A 278 19.55 -7.37 11.01
N PRO A 279 20.54 -7.77 10.20
CA PRO A 279 21.72 -6.94 9.93
C PRO A 279 21.45 -5.77 8.97
N ALA A 280 20.19 -5.56 8.52
CA ALA A 280 19.87 -4.52 7.56
C ALA A 280 20.05 -3.12 8.17
N ILE A 281 21.04 -2.37 7.66
CA ILE A 281 21.39 -1.04 8.18
C ILE A 281 20.24 -0.04 8.14
N MET A 282 19.33 -0.17 7.16
CA MET A 282 18.17 0.72 6.98
C MET A 282 17.05 0.48 7.98
N LEU A 283 17.06 -0.68 8.66
CA LEU A 283 16.06 -1.07 9.65
C LEU A 283 16.63 -1.12 11.07
N LYS A 284 17.83 -0.57 11.25
CA LYS A 284 18.50 -0.50 12.55
C LYS A 284 17.61 0.23 13.54
N ASP A 285 17.53 -0.30 14.76
CA ASP A 285 16.75 0.25 15.87
C ASP A 285 15.22 0.25 15.65
N MET A 286 14.74 -0.38 14.57
CA MET A 286 13.30 -0.51 14.26
C MET A 286 12.72 -1.88 14.61
N ALA A 287 13.54 -2.83 15.07
CA ALA A 287 13.08 -4.18 15.40
C ALA A 287 11.92 -4.15 16.41
N GLY A 288 10.89 -4.96 16.13
CA GLY A 288 9.65 -5.01 16.91
C GLY A 288 8.63 -3.92 16.59
N ALA A 289 8.93 -2.97 15.70
CA ALA A 289 7.93 -2.02 15.23
C ALA A 289 6.86 -2.74 14.38
N VAL A 290 5.61 -2.34 14.57
CA VAL A 290 4.43 -2.80 13.81
C VAL A 290 3.92 -1.61 12.99
N LEU A 291 4.01 -1.72 11.67
CA LEU A 291 3.79 -0.62 10.73
C LEU A 291 2.80 -1.03 9.65
N GLY A 292 2.03 -0.07 9.14
CA GLY A 292 1.31 -0.24 7.88
C GLY A 292 2.17 0.18 6.70
N VAL A 293 2.26 -0.67 5.68
CA VAL A 293 3.03 -0.43 4.44
C VAL A 293 2.11 -0.61 3.24
N GLY A 294 2.10 0.39 2.35
CA GLY A 294 1.41 0.31 1.07
C GLY A 294 2.24 -0.49 0.07
N GLY A 295 1.61 -1.45 -0.60
CA GLY A 295 2.17 -2.25 -1.68
C GLY A 295 1.20 -2.39 -2.84
#